data_AF-A0A401Q561-F1
#
_entry.id   AF-A0A401Q561-F1
#
_cell.length_a   1.000
_cell.length_b   1.000
_cell.length_c   1.000
_cell.angle_alpha   90.00
_cell.angle_beta   90.00
_cell.angle_gamma   90.00
#
_symmetry.space_group_name_H-M   'P 1'
#
loop_
_entity.id
_entity.type
_entity.pdbx_description
1 polymer ?
#
loop_
_entity_poly.entity_id
_entity_poly.type
_entity_poly.pdbx_seq_one_letter_code
_entity_poly.pdbx_strand_id
1 'polypeptide(L)'
;SRSHAQILESLEVIPQIVGPLTLDKYETIRRYLMKACDTPLHPLGNLLETLVAVYRMTYVGVGANRRLLQQAVNEIKSYLTRIFQLVRFLFPDLPDGDSLIPGTYTGKEDSNGGKDFADHWFPVITSCGLLLPVLLPRLYPPLFTLYALDNEREEDIYWECVLRLNKQPDLSLLGFLGVQPKFCPDTVSILGEKKEVQAITKEVCYASAIESLQQISTTFTPADKLNVIQQTFEEITQEVLTMLQEDFLWSMDDLFPVFLYVVLRARIRNLGSEVHLIEDLMDPSVQHGEQGIMFTTLKNRLWFILFEAVIDFVGTLSP
;
A
#
# COMPACT_ATOMS: atom_id res chain seq x y z
N SER A 1 18.70 -10.76 -29.16
CA SER A 1 18.28 -11.91 -29.99
C SER A 1 18.37 -13.25 -29.26
N ARG A 2 19.52 -13.64 -28.66
CA ARG A 2 19.63 -14.88 -27.86
C ARG A 2 18.78 -14.90 -26.58
N SER A 3 18.66 -13.77 -25.88
CA SER A 3 17.82 -13.65 -24.67
C SER A 3 16.32 -13.79 -24.95
N HIS A 4 15.82 -13.16 -26.03
CA HIS A 4 14.42 -13.31 -26.45
C HIS A 4 14.09 -14.74 -26.88
N ALA A 5 15.01 -15.42 -27.57
CA ALA A 5 14.83 -16.83 -27.92
C ALA A 5 14.73 -17.72 -26.66
N GLN A 6 15.60 -17.51 -25.66
CA GLN A 6 15.55 -18.25 -24.39
C GLN A 6 14.26 -17.98 -23.58
N ILE A 7 13.74 -16.75 -23.61
CA ILE A 7 12.46 -16.43 -22.95
C ILE A 7 11.31 -17.16 -23.65
N LEU A 8 11.28 -17.13 -24.98
CA LEU A 8 10.26 -17.83 -25.78
C LEU A 8 10.34 -19.35 -25.57
N GLU A 9 11.53 -19.94 -25.59
CA GLU A 9 11.77 -21.36 -25.28
C GLU A 9 11.21 -21.72 -23.88
N SER A 10 11.40 -20.84 -22.88
CA SER A 10 10.87 -21.05 -21.52
C SER A 10 9.34 -20.92 -21.41
N LEU A 11 8.66 -20.37 -22.43
CA LEU A 11 7.22 -20.18 -22.50
C LEU A 11 6.53 -21.19 -23.45
N GLU A 12 7.29 -22.08 -24.10
CA GLU A 12 6.73 -23.14 -24.96
C GLU A 12 5.93 -24.17 -24.16
N VAL A 13 6.26 -24.35 -22.87
CA VAL A 13 5.64 -25.34 -22.00
C VAL A 13 5.05 -24.67 -20.76
N ILE A 14 3.77 -24.93 -20.52
CA ILE A 14 3.08 -24.52 -19.29
C ILE A 14 3.65 -25.39 -18.13
N PRO A 15 4.10 -24.80 -17.02
CA PRO A 15 4.56 -25.55 -15.86
C PRO A 15 3.51 -26.54 -15.38
N GLN A 16 3.86 -27.83 -15.34
CA GLN A 16 2.95 -28.85 -14.83
C GLN A 16 2.94 -28.80 -13.30
N ILE A 17 1.85 -28.27 -12.76
CA ILE A 17 1.62 -28.18 -11.34
C ILE A 17 0.55 -29.21 -11.01
N VAL A 18 0.96 -30.29 -10.34
CA VAL A 18 0.08 -31.40 -9.96
C VAL A 18 0.04 -31.50 -8.43
N GLY A 19 -1.16 -31.55 -7.87
CA GLY A 19 -1.40 -31.74 -6.42
C GLY A 19 -1.49 -30.43 -5.64
N PRO A 20 -1.57 -30.48 -4.29
CA PRO A 20 -1.94 -29.33 -3.46
C PRO A 20 -1.02 -28.12 -3.69
N LEU A 21 -1.63 -26.94 -3.67
CA LEU A 21 -0.98 -25.68 -3.98
C LEU A 21 -0.05 -25.26 -2.83
N THR A 22 1.25 -25.41 -3.04
CA THR A 22 2.30 -24.94 -2.12
C THR A 22 2.78 -23.55 -2.50
N LEU A 23 3.47 -22.85 -1.59
CA LEU A 23 4.07 -21.54 -1.85
C LEU A 23 5.03 -21.55 -3.06
N ASP A 24 5.83 -22.59 -3.20
CA ASP A 24 6.77 -22.75 -4.33
C ASP A 24 6.04 -22.89 -5.69
N LYS A 25 4.92 -23.63 -5.69
CA LYS A 25 4.05 -23.75 -6.88
C LYS A 25 3.41 -22.41 -7.21
N TYR A 26 2.92 -21.68 -6.21
CA TYR A 26 2.37 -20.33 -6.40
C TYR A 26 3.37 -19.38 -7.03
N GLU A 27 4.60 -19.32 -6.50
CA GLU A 27 5.66 -18.47 -7.06
C GLU A 27 6.07 -18.89 -8.47
N THR A 28 6.00 -20.19 -8.77
CA THR A 28 6.21 -20.71 -10.14
C THR A 28 5.13 -20.22 -11.10
N ILE A 29 3.85 -20.28 -10.72
CA ILE A 29 2.72 -19.74 -11.52
C ILE A 29 2.91 -18.24 -11.72
N ARG A 30 3.15 -17.49 -10.64
CA ARG A 30 3.35 -16.04 -10.68
C ARG A 30 4.47 -15.66 -11.65
N ARG A 31 5.63 -16.34 -11.56
CA ARG A 31 6.77 -16.10 -12.44
C ARG A 31 6.48 -16.43 -13.90
N TYR A 32 5.74 -17.52 -14.15
CA TYR A 32 5.27 -17.85 -15.50
C TYR A 32 4.35 -16.76 -16.05
N LEU A 33 3.34 -16.34 -15.28
CA LEU A 33 2.37 -15.32 -15.70
C LEU A 33 3.03 -13.97 -15.99
N MET A 34 3.97 -13.52 -15.15
CA MET A 34 4.75 -12.30 -15.42
C MET A 34 5.44 -12.38 -16.80
N LYS A 35 6.20 -13.45 -17.04
CA LYS A 35 6.91 -13.64 -18.33
C LYS A 35 5.95 -13.77 -19.53
N ALA A 36 4.87 -14.53 -19.37
CA ALA A 36 3.88 -14.77 -20.41
C ALA A 36 3.13 -13.49 -20.79
N CYS A 37 2.78 -12.66 -19.82
CA CYS A 37 2.11 -11.38 -20.04
C CYS A 37 3.05 -10.28 -20.56
N ASP A 38 4.34 -10.35 -20.25
CA ASP A 38 5.36 -9.45 -20.79
C ASP A 38 5.79 -9.79 -22.23
N THR A 39 5.37 -10.95 -22.75
CA THR A 39 5.76 -11.43 -24.08
C THR A 39 4.62 -11.25 -25.09
N PRO A 40 4.70 -10.33 -26.07
CA PRO A 40 3.60 -10.05 -27.01
C PRO A 40 3.23 -11.23 -27.92
N LEU A 41 4.17 -12.14 -28.17
CA LEU A 41 3.95 -13.35 -28.96
C LEU A 41 3.14 -14.41 -28.21
N HIS A 42 3.09 -14.34 -26.88
CA HIS A 42 2.30 -15.25 -26.08
C HIS A 42 0.84 -14.79 -26.07
N PRO A 43 -0.16 -15.69 -26.18
CA PRO A 43 -1.58 -15.31 -26.24
C PRO A 43 -2.03 -14.40 -25.08
N LEU A 44 -1.56 -14.67 -23.85
CA LEU A 44 -1.85 -13.82 -22.68
C LEU A 44 -1.22 -12.42 -22.81
N GLY A 45 0.00 -12.31 -23.34
CA GLY A 45 0.65 -11.03 -23.55
C GLY A 45 -0.05 -10.20 -24.61
N ASN A 46 -0.44 -10.82 -25.74
CA ASN A 46 -1.22 -10.14 -26.77
C ASN A 46 -2.60 -9.69 -26.26
N LEU A 47 -3.29 -10.54 -25.49
CA LEU A 47 -4.55 -10.18 -24.83
C LEU A 47 -4.36 -8.98 -23.92
N LEU A 48 -3.34 -9.00 -23.06
CA LEU A 48 -3.07 -7.92 -22.11
C LEU A 48 -2.74 -6.60 -22.82
N GLU A 49 -1.88 -6.62 -23.85
CA GLU A 49 -1.57 -5.43 -24.64
C GLU A 49 -2.82 -4.85 -25.32
N THR A 50 -3.68 -5.71 -25.88
CA THR A 50 -4.92 -5.27 -26.52
C THR A 50 -5.88 -4.64 -25.50
N LEU A 51 -6.06 -5.27 -24.34
CA LEU A 51 -6.93 -4.74 -23.26
C LEU A 51 -6.39 -3.41 -22.71
N VAL A 52 -5.08 -3.31 -22.47
CA VAL A 52 -4.44 -2.06 -22.02
C VAL A 52 -4.59 -0.96 -23.07
N ALA A 53 -4.46 -1.28 -24.37
CA ALA A 53 -4.65 -0.31 -25.44
C ALA A 53 -6.08 0.23 -25.48
N VAL A 54 -7.09 -0.66 -25.41
CA VAL A 54 -8.50 -0.26 -25.38
C VAL A 54 -8.81 0.57 -24.14
N TYR A 55 -8.33 0.14 -22.96
CA TYR A 55 -8.51 0.88 -21.71
C TYR A 55 -7.92 2.30 -21.80
N ARG A 56 -6.72 2.44 -22.36
CA ARG A 56 -6.09 3.75 -22.59
C ARG A 56 -6.90 4.61 -23.57
N MET A 57 -7.40 4.04 -24.66
CA MET A 57 -8.25 4.77 -25.61
C MET A 57 -9.54 5.27 -24.98
N THR A 58 -10.10 4.54 -24.01
CA THR A 58 -11.35 4.91 -23.33
C THR A 58 -11.12 6.00 -22.28
N TYR A 59 -10.06 5.88 -21.46
CA TYR A 59 -9.93 6.67 -20.23
C TYR A 59 -8.82 7.74 -20.25
N VAL A 60 -8.01 7.83 -21.31
CA VAL A 60 -6.92 8.83 -21.41
C VAL A 60 -7.31 9.98 -22.36
N GLY A 61 -6.77 11.16 -22.08
CA GLY A 61 -6.92 12.34 -22.95
C GLY A 61 -8.31 12.96 -22.85
N VAL A 62 -8.93 13.27 -23.99
CA VAL A 62 -10.25 13.91 -24.05
C VAL A 62 -11.35 13.04 -23.42
N GLY A 63 -11.13 11.71 -23.35
CA GLY A 63 -12.04 10.77 -22.70
C GLY A 63 -11.95 10.72 -21.16
N ALA A 64 -10.92 11.31 -20.55
CA ALA A 64 -10.74 11.27 -19.11
C ALA A 64 -11.80 12.12 -18.39
N ASN A 65 -12.71 11.47 -17.65
CA ASN A 65 -13.78 12.12 -16.91
C ASN A 65 -14.01 11.41 -15.58
N ARG A 66 -14.05 12.14 -14.46
CA ARG A 66 -14.28 11.58 -13.13
C ARG A 66 -15.50 10.65 -13.03
N ARG A 67 -16.56 10.91 -13.80
CA ARG A 67 -17.78 10.08 -13.81
C ARG A 67 -17.55 8.67 -14.36
N LEU A 68 -16.42 8.43 -15.01
CA LEU A 68 -16.02 7.13 -15.56
C LEU A 68 -15.19 6.29 -14.59
N LEU A 69 -14.80 6.84 -13.43
CA LEU A 69 -13.97 6.13 -12.45
C LEU A 69 -14.55 4.77 -12.09
N GLN A 70 -15.84 4.73 -11.74
CA GLN A 70 -16.52 3.48 -11.36
C GLN A 70 -16.57 2.46 -12.51
N GLN A 71 -16.75 2.92 -13.74
CA GLN A 71 -16.72 2.05 -14.94
C GLN A 71 -15.31 1.50 -15.16
N ALA A 72 -14.29 2.33 -14.99
CA ALA A 72 -12.89 1.95 -15.15
C ALA A 72 -12.45 0.92 -14.10
N VAL A 73 -12.90 1.06 -12.84
CA VAL A 73 -12.71 0.09 -11.76
C VAL A 73 -13.43 -1.22 -12.07
N ASN A 74 -14.71 -1.15 -12.46
CA ASN A 74 -15.49 -2.34 -12.81
C ASN A 74 -14.92 -3.10 -14.00
N GLU A 75 -14.34 -2.39 -14.98
CA GLU A 75 -13.67 -2.99 -16.11
C GLU A 75 -12.40 -3.75 -15.68
N ILE A 76 -11.58 -3.19 -14.77
CA ILE A 76 -10.44 -3.90 -14.18
C ILE A 76 -10.91 -5.15 -13.43
N LYS A 77 -11.96 -5.05 -12.60
CA LYS A 77 -12.55 -6.21 -11.91
C LYS A 77 -13.01 -7.29 -12.90
N SER A 78 -13.62 -6.87 -14.01
CA SER A 78 -14.01 -7.79 -15.09
C SER A 78 -12.81 -8.47 -15.76
N TYR A 79 -11.73 -7.72 -16.01
CA TYR A 79 -10.48 -8.26 -16.54
C TYR A 79 -9.89 -9.31 -15.59
N LEU A 80 -9.84 -9.02 -14.29
CA LEU A 80 -9.35 -9.96 -13.27
C LEU A 80 -10.14 -11.27 -13.31
N THR A 81 -11.47 -11.22 -13.26
CA THR A 81 -12.31 -12.44 -13.29
C THR A 81 -12.11 -13.25 -14.56
N ARG A 82 -12.13 -12.61 -15.73
CA ARG A 82 -12.06 -13.31 -17.03
C ARG A 82 -10.66 -13.85 -17.33
N ILE A 83 -9.62 -13.09 -17.02
CA ILE A 83 -8.24 -13.54 -17.18
C ILE A 83 -7.96 -14.67 -16.19
N PHE A 84 -8.48 -14.61 -14.96
CA PHE A 84 -8.32 -15.69 -13.99
C PHE A 84 -8.95 -17.00 -14.46
N GLN A 85 -10.08 -16.96 -15.15
CA GLN A 85 -10.67 -18.15 -15.78
C GLN A 85 -9.74 -18.78 -16.82
N LEU A 86 -9.04 -17.96 -17.62
CA LEU A 86 -8.03 -18.45 -18.56
C LEU A 86 -6.81 -19.01 -17.82
N VAL A 87 -6.36 -18.37 -16.74
CA VAL A 87 -5.25 -18.89 -15.91
C VAL A 87 -5.62 -20.22 -15.28
N ARG A 88 -6.85 -20.40 -14.80
CA ARG A 88 -7.35 -21.70 -14.30
C ARG A 88 -7.40 -22.76 -15.39
N PHE A 89 -7.67 -22.38 -16.64
CA PHE A 89 -7.58 -23.33 -17.76
C PHE A 89 -6.13 -23.80 -17.98
N LEU A 90 -5.14 -22.93 -17.79
CA LEU A 90 -3.72 -23.27 -17.86
C LEU A 90 -3.23 -24.05 -16.62
N PHE A 91 -3.81 -23.75 -15.44
CA PHE A 91 -3.46 -24.35 -14.16
C PHE A 91 -4.73 -24.83 -13.42
N PRO A 92 -5.24 -26.05 -13.74
CA PRO A 92 -6.50 -26.56 -13.23
C PRO A 92 -6.56 -26.74 -11.70
N ASP A 93 -5.41 -26.92 -11.06
CA ASP A 93 -5.28 -27.13 -9.61
C ASP A 93 -5.42 -25.83 -8.79
N LEU A 94 -5.66 -24.68 -9.43
CA LEU A 94 -5.92 -23.41 -8.74
C LEU A 94 -7.31 -23.41 -8.06
N PRO A 95 -7.45 -22.81 -6.86
CA PRO A 95 -8.74 -22.68 -6.18
C PRO A 95 -9.72 -21.80 -6.94
N ASP A 96 -11.03 -22.09 -6.81
CA ASP A 96 -12.07 -21.16 -7.29
C ASP A 96 -11.87 -19.84 -6.57
N GLY A 97 -12.06 -18.71 -7.26
CA GLY A 97 -11.56 -17.38 -6.84
C GLY A 97 -11.96 -16.90 -5.44
N ASP A 98 -12.86 -17.61 -4.75
CA ASP A 98 -13.36 -17.37 -3.40
C ASP A 98 -12.89 -18.40 -2.35
N SER A 99 -12.13 -19.43 -2.74
CA SER A 99 -11.65 -20.48 -1.83
C SER A 99 -10.34 -20.07 -1.16
N LEU A 100 -10.45 -19.64 0.10
CA LEU A 100 -9.33 -19.45 1.01
C LEU A 100 -8.65 -20.79 1.27
N ILE A 101 -7.52 -21.06 0.61
CA ILE A 101 -6.64 -22.17 1.01
C ILE A 101 -5.48 -21.53 1.78
N PRO A 102 -5.43 -21.67 3.12
CA PRO A 102 -4.20 -21.41 3.86
C PRO A 102 -3.14 -22.36 3.32
N GLY A 103 -1.98 -21.83 2.90
CA GLY A 103 -0.87 -22.65 2.46
C GLY A 103 -0.53 -23.68 3.54
N THR A 104 -0.68 -24.97 3.24
CA THR A 104 -0.36 -26.02 4.22
C THR A 104 1.15 -26.25 4.24
N TYR A 105 1.81 -25.92 5.37
CA TYR A 105 3.12 -26.50 5.65
C TYR A 105 2.94 -28.01 5.84
N THR A 106 3.62 -28.81 5.04
CA THR A 106 3.94 -30.20 5.39
C THR A 106 5.33 -30.25 5.99
N GLY A 107 5.54 -29.51 7.09
CA GLY A 107 6.74 -29.57 7.92
C GLY A 107 6.34 -30.19 9.26
N LYS A 108 6.97 -31.31 9.62
CA LYS A 108 6.72 -32.04 10.87
C LYS A 108 6.82 -31.10 12.08
N GLU A 109 5.80 -31.14 12.92
CA GLU A 109 5.84 -30.61 14.29
C GLU A 109 6.93 -31.33 15.07
N ASP A 110 8.03 -30.62 15.38
CA ASP A 110 8.87 -30.97 16.52
C ASP A 110 8.80 -29.84 17.53
N SER A 111 8.13 -30.14 18.63
CA SER A 111 7.89 -29.31 19.79
C SER A 111 9.20 -28.86 20.45
N ASN A 112 9.50 -27.56 20.43
CA ASN A 112 10.12 -26.89 21.58
C ASN A 112 9.98 -25.37 21.47
N GLY A 113 9.71 -24.73 22.61
CA GLY A 113 9.17 -23.37 22.67
C GLY A 113 10.17 -22.23 22.57
N GLY A 114 9.60 -21.03 22.42
CA GLY A 114 10.23 -19.74 22.69
C GLY A 114 10.29 -18.84 21.47
N LYS A 115 9.53 -17.73 21.55
CA LYS A 115 9.67 -16.45 20.80
C LYS A 115 9.88 -16.57 19.29
N ASP A 116 8.87 -16.14 18.53
CA ASP A 116 9.02 -15.19 17.40
C ASP A 116 7.63 -14.80 16.89
N PHE A 117 7.25 -13.53 17.07
CA PHE A 117 6.01 -12.92 16.51
C PHE A 117 6.15 -12.64 14.99
N ALA A 118 7.06 -13.33 14.30
CA ALA A 118 7.46 -13.01 12.93
C ALA A 118 7.24 -14.15 11.91
N ASP A 119 6.64 -15.27 12.30
CA ASP A 119 6.64 -16.46 11.44
C ASP A 119 5.35 -16.65 10.62
N HIS A 120 5.43 -16.14 9.39
CA HIS A 120 4.80 -16.67 8.17
C HIS A 120 3.28 -16.46 8.01
N TRP A 121 2.89 -15.21 7.76
CA TRP A 121 1.64 -14.91 7.05
C TRP A 121 1.69 -15.54 5.65
N PHE A 122 1.01 -16.67 5.48
CA PHE A 122 0.85 -17.25 4.15
C PHE A 122 -0.01 -16.33 3.29
N PRO A 123 0.48 -15.89 2.12
CA PRO A 123 -0.37 -15.14 1.20
C PRO A 123 -1.54 -16.05 0.79
N VAL A 124 -2.74 -15.65 1.19
CA VAL A 124 -3.97 -16.25 0.67
C VAL A 124 -3.90 -16.18 -0.85
N ILE A 125 -4.02 -17.32 -1.51
CA ILE A 125 -3.88 -17.37 -2.96
C ILE A 125 -5.18 -16.93 -3.58
N THR A 126 -5.18 -15.69 -4.08
CA THR A 126 -6.36 -15.09 -4.72
C THR A 126 -6.08 -14.71 -6.16
N SER A 127 -7.18 -14.56 -6.92
CA SER A 127 -7.11 -14.06 -8.30
C SER A 127 -6.46 -12.66 -8.36
N CYS A 128 -6.75 -11.81 -7.39
CA CYS A 128 -6.15 -10.48 -7.25
C CYS A 128 -4.65 -10.57 -7.00
N GLY A 129 -4.20 -11.43 -6.07
CA GLY A 129 -2.78 -11.60 -5.74
C GLY A 129 -1.92 -12.08 -6.92
N LEU A 130 -2.48 -12.92 -7.80
CA LEU A 130 -1.79 -13.41 -9.00
C LEU A 130 -1.77 -12.40 -10.15
N LEU A 131 -2.89 -11.69 -10.36
CA LEU A 131 -3.10 -10.92 -11.60
C LEU A 131 -2.87 -9.42 -11.46
N LEU A 132 -3.16 -8.81 -10.30
CA LEU A 132 -2.94 -7.37 -10.09
C LEU A 132 -1.48 -6.95 -10.28
N PRO A 133 -0.46 -7.70 -9.80
CA PRO A 133 0.93 -7.34 -10.05
C PRO A 133 1.31 -7.26 -11.53
N VAL A 134 0.59 -7.96 -12.40
CA VAL A 134 0.85 -8.01 -13.85
C VAL A 134 -0.02 -6.99 -14.61
N LEU A 135 -1.29 -6.86 -14.24
CA LEU A 135 -2.26 -5.98 -14.89
C LEU A 135 -2.09 -4.52 -14.47
N LEU A 136 -2.06 -4.27 -13.16
CA LEU A 136 -2.27 -2.95 -12.60
C LEU A 136 -1.17 -1.96 -12.98
N PRO A 137 0.14 -2.30 -13.00
CA PRO A 137 1.18 -1.34 -13.43
C PRO A 137 0.93 -0.74 -14.82
N ARG A 138 0.30 -1.49 -15.74
CA ARG A 138 0.01 -1.03 -17.11
C ARG A 138 -1.24 -0.16 -17.20
N LEU A 139 -2.21 -0.39 -16.30
CA LEU A 139 -3.51 0.28 -16.21
C LEU A 139 -3.54 1.42 -15.18
N TYR A 140 -2.52 1.50 -14.32
CA TYR A 140 -2.44 2.44 -13.21
C TYR A 140 -2.45 3.91 -13.69
N PRO A 141 -1.67 4.34 -14.70
CA PRO A 141 -1.65 5.77 -15.05
C PRO A 141 -3.02 6.32 -15.51
N PRO A 142 -3.77 5.65 -16.41
CA PRO A 142 -5.14 6.06 -16.74
C PRO A 142 -6.09 6.00 -15.54
N LEU A 143 -6.04 4.93 -14.75
CA LEU A 143 -6.91 4.76 -13.58
C LEU A 143 -6.66 5.85 -12.53
N PHE A 144 -5.40 6.11 -12.20
CA PHE A 144 -5.01 7.10 -11.19
C PHE A 144 -5.34 8.52 -11.64
N THR A 145 -5.31 8.80 -12.94
CA THR A 145 -5.83 10.07 -13.48
C THR A 145 -7.32 10.24 -13.16
N LEU A 146 -8.13 9.18 -13.25
CA LEU A 146 -9.55 9.25 -12.91
C LEU A 146 -9.78 9.45 -11.41
N TYR A 147 -8.98 8.80 -10.54
CA TYR A 147 -9.03 9.04 -9.10
C TYR A 147 -8.67 10.49 -8.75
N ALA A 148 -7.60 11.02 -9.33
CA ALA A 148 -7.19 12.40 -9.11
C ALA A 148 -8.25 13.41 -9.57
N LEU A 149 -8.95 13.13 -10.68
CA LEU A 149 -10.05 13.97 -11.17
C LEU A 149 -11.31 13.88 -10.29
N ASP A 150 -11.58 12.73 -9.68
CA ASP A 150 -12.74 12.54 -8.82
C ASP A 150 -12.55 13.23 -7.46
N ASN A 151 -11.34 13.14 -6.92
CA ASN A 151 -10.98 13.65 -5.58
C ASN A 151 -10.30 15.03 -5.59
N GLU A 152 -10.24 15.72 -6.73
CA GLU A 152 -9.45 16.96 -6.91
C GLU A 152 -9.72 18.00 -5.81
N ARG A 153 -10.99 18.16 -5.40
CA ARG A 153 -11.39 19.17 -4.42
C ARG A 153 -10.92 18.80 -3.01
N GLU A 154 -11.18 17.56 -2.60
CA GLU A 154 -10.76 17.03 -1.30
C GLU A 154 -9.23 17.00 -1.19
N GLU A 155 -8.54 16.64 -2.28
CA GLU A 155 -7.09 16.62 -2.35
C GLU A 155 -6.47 18.02 -2.28
N ASP A 156 -7.07 19.04 -2.91
CA ASP A 156 -6.58 20.42 -2.80
C ASP A 156 -6.71 20.97 -1.37
N ILE A 157 -7.83 20.69 -0.69
CA ILE A 157 -8.04 21.06 0.72
C ILE A 157 -7.00 20.37 1.61
N TYR A 158 -6.83 19.06 1.42
CA TYR A 158 -5.81 18.27 2.12
C TYR A 158 -4.40 18.83 1.87
N TRP A 159 -4.07 19.19 0.62
CA TRP A 159 -2.75 19.68 0.26
C TRP A 159 -2.45 21.05 0.89
N GLU A 160 -3.43 21.95 0.95
CA GLU A 160 -3.29 23.21 1.68
C GLU A 160 -3.05 22.96 3.19
N CYS A 161 -3.82 22.01 3.74
CA CYS A 161 -3.57 21.24 4.96
C CYS A 161 -2.08 21.02 5.26
N VAL A 162 -1.52 20.12 4.46
CA VAL A 162 -0.14 19.64 4.51
C VAL A 162 0.83 20.81 4.42
N LEU A 163 0.69 21.70 3.43
CA LEU A 163 1.62 22.80 3.21
C LEU A 163 1.69 23.77 4.40
N ARG A 164 0.54 24.05 5.05
CA ARG A 164 0.49 24.95 6.20
C ARG A 164 1.12 24.33 7.44
N LEU A 165 0.73 23.11 7.79
CA LEU A 165 1.26 22.41 8.97
C LEU A 165 2.76 22.10 8.83
N ASN A 166 3.25 21.92 7.60
CA ASN A 166 4.68 21.77 7.33
C ASN A 166 5.53 23.03 7.52
N LYS A 167 4.93 24.20 7.76
CA LYS A 167 5.67 25.42 8.15
C LYS A 167 6.12 25.37 9.61
N GLN A 168 5.49 24.54 10.44
CA GLN A 168 5.82 24.42 11.85
C GLN A 168 7.03 23.49 12.05
N PRO A 169 7.92 23.80 13.02
CA PRO A 169 9.00 22.89 13.39
C PRO A 169 8.45 21.59 14.00
N ASP A 170 9.23 20.53 13.94
CA ASP A 170 8.78 19.16 14.27
C ASP A 170 8.19 19.05 15.68
N LEU A 171 8.87 19.58 16.69
CA LEU A 171 8.37 19.56 18.08
C LEU A 171 7.03 20.29 18.24
N SER A 172 6.85 21.43 17.57
CA SER A 172 5.58 22.17 17.62
C SER A 172 4.46 21.42 16.90
N LEU A 173 4.78 20.75 15.78
CA LEU A 173 3.80 19.94 15.08
C LEU A 173 3.41 18.70 15.87
N LEU A 174 4.38 17.97 16.45
CA LEU A 174 4.13 16.82 17.31
C LEU A 174 3.23 17.21 18.49
N GLY A 175 3.53 18.33 19.16
CA GLY A 175 2.70 18.87 20.24
C GLY A 175 1.29 19.27 19.78
N PHE A 176 1.16 19.92 18.62
CA PHE A 176 -0.13 20.30 18.03
C PHE A 176 -1.00 19.07 17.72
N LEU A 177 -0.41 17.98 17.23
CA LEU A 177 -1.11 16.75 16.91
C LEU A 177 -1.47 15.92 18.16
N GLY A 178 -1.02 16.32 19.35
CA GLY A 178 -1.29 15.63 20.60
C GLY A 178 -0.39 14.42 20.85
N VAL A 179 0.79 14.36 20.22
CA VAL A 179 1.78 13.30 20.50
C VAL A 179 2.25 13.44 21.94
N GLN A 180 2.22 12.33 22.69
CA GLN A 180 2.68 12.34 24.08
C GLN A 180 4.19 12.65 24.14
N PRO A 181 4.65 13.43 25.14
CA PRO A 181 6.05 13.84 25.24
C PRO A 181 7.06 12.69 25.23
N LYS A 182 6.67 11.51 25.75
CA LYS A 182 7.49 10.29 25.77
C LYS A 182 7.80 9.72 24.38
N PHE A 183 7.03 10.10 23.36
CA PHE A 183 7.22 9.71 21.97
C PHE A 183 7.86 10.83 21.14
N CYS A 184 8.13 12.00 21.73
CA CYS A 184 8.89 13.03 21.05
C CYS A 184 10.38 12.72 21.21
N PRO A 185 11.20 12.75 20.16
CA PRO A 185 12.66 12.63 20.31
C PRO A 185 13.14 13.71 21.26
N ASP A 186 13.88 13.29 22.30
CA ASP A 186 14.30 14.14 23.40
C ASP A 186 14.89 15.46 22.88
N THR A 187 14.25 16.58 23.20
CA THR A 187 15.04 17.75 23.53
C THR A 187 15.82 17.35 24.76
N VAL A 188 17.11 17.08 24.59
CA VAL A 188 18.08 16.90 25.68
C VAL A 188 17.77 17.90 26.79
N SER A 189 17.04 17.47 27.80
CA SER A 189 16.87 18.22 29.03
C SER A 189 18.11 17.92 29.86
N ILE A 190 19.21 18.60 29.53
CA ILE A 190 20.27 18.79 30.51
C ILE A 190 19.69 19.73 31.57
N LEU A 191 19.14 19.10 32.61
CA LEU A 191 18.98 19.73 33.91
C LEU A 191 20.39 20.00 34.45
N GLY A 192 20.93 21.18 34.15
CA GLY A 192 22.12 21.70 34.83
C GLY A 192 23.19 22.23 33.90
N GLU A 193 23.32 23.55 33.94
CA GLU A 193 24.48 24.35 33.52
C GLU A 193 24.54 24.82 32.06
N LYS A 194 24.43 26.16 31.96
CA LYS A 194 24.75 27.00 30.81
C LYS A 194 25.95 26.49 30.02
N LYS A 195 25.72 26.08 28.77
CA LYS A 195 26.62 26.38 27.64
C LYS A 195 25.93 26.17 26.29
N GLU A 196 25.76 27.31 25.63
CA GLU A 196 25.88 27.53 24.18
C GLU A 196 25.26 26.51 23.22
N VAL A 197 24.10 26.91 22.68
CA VAL A 197 23.76 26.90 21.24
C VAL A 197 24.53 25.86 20.43
N GLN A 198 24.11 24.60 20.55
CA GLN A 198 24.34 23.63 19.49
C GLN A 198 22.98 23.41 18.82
N ALA A 199 22.96 23.74 17.53
CA ALA A 199 21.84 23.71 16.59
C ALA A 199 20.79 22.64 16.98
N ILE A 200 19.48 22.93 17.06
CA ILE A 200 18.60 23.13 15.90
C ILE A 200 19.13 22.42 14.63
N THR A 201 19.67 21.21 14.77
CA THR A 201 19.72 20.30 13.66
C THR A 201 18.28 19.92 13.38
N LYS A 202 17.91 20.16 12.14
CA LYS A 202 16.65 19.82 11.50
C LYS A 202 16.58 18.29 11.37
N GLU A 203 16.70 17.56 12.48
CA GLU A 203 16.52 16.11 12.49
C GLU A 203 15.04 15.87 12.32
N VAL A 204 14.71 15.38 11.12
CA VAL A 204 13.38 14.93 10.77
C VAL A 204 13.08 13.78 11.72
N CYS A 205 12.15 14.00 12.66
CA CYS A 205 11.68 12.91 13.51
C CYS A 205 11.03 11.85 12.61
N TYR A 206 11.15 10.57 12.94
CA TYR A 206 10.49 9.51 12.19
C TYR A 206 10.94 9.41 10.72
N ALA A 207 12.20 9.74 10.43
CA ALA A 207 12.72 9.82 9.06
C ALA A 207 12.53 8.52 8.27
N SER A 208 12.80 7.37 8.89
CA SER A 208 12.58 6.06 8.27
C SER A 208 11.11 5.90 7.88
N ALA A 209 10.21 6.05 8.85
CA ALA A 209 8.78 5.88 8.62
C ALA A 209 8.23 6.81 7.54
N ILE A 210 8.76 8.04 7.45
CA ILE A 210 8.43 9.00 6.40
C ILE A 210 8.85 8.48 5.02
N GLU A 211 10.09 8.00 4.88
CA GLU A 211 10.60 7.44 3.62
C GLU A 211 9.84 6.18 3.20
N SER A 212 9.48 5.34 4.16
CA SER A 212 8.68 4.14 3.97
C SER A 212 7.29 4.48 3.45
N LEU A 213 6.59 5.41 4.10
CA LEU A 213 5.26 5.84 3.66
C LEU A 213 5.28 6.48 2.27
N GLN A 214 6.35 7.20 1.92
CA GLN A 214 6.52 7.78 0.58
C GLN A 214 6.55 6.71 -0.53
N GLN A 215 6.91 5.46 -0.23
CA GLN A 215 6.87 4.36 -1.20
C GLN A 215 5.45 4.00 -1.63
N ILE A 216 4.41 4.49 -0.93
CA ILE A 216 3.02 4.22 -1.32
C ILE A 216 2.72 4.71 -2.74
N SER A 217 3.34 5.81 -3.18
CA SER A 217 3.16 6.37 -4.52
C SER A 217 3.96 5.65 -5.61
N THR A 218 4.89 4.77 -5.22
CA THR A 218 5.68 3.97 -6.17
C THR A 218 5.23 2.52 -6.26
N THR A 219 4.33 2.09 -5.37
CA THR A 219 3.70 0.78 -5.42
C THR A 219 2.40 0.82 -6.20
N PHE A 220 2.03 -0.30 -6.82
CA PHE A 220 0.84 -0.37 -7.66
C PHE A 220 -0.31 -1.11 -6.99
N THR A 221 -0.04 -2.29 -6.41
CA THR A 221 -1.10 -3.16 -5.93
C THR A 221 -1.62 -2.71 -4.55
N PRO A 222 -2.92 -2.93 -4.25
CA PRO A 222 -3.46 -2.67 -2.92
C PRO A 222 -2.69 -3.41 -1.82
N ALA A 223 -2.30 -4.67 -2.07
CA ALA A 223 -1.51 -5.45 -1.11
C ALA A 223 -0.14 -4.81 -0.83
N ASP A 224 0.58 -4.37 -1.87
CA ASP A 224 1.87 -3.69 -1.69
C ASP A 224 1.70 -2.36 -0.95
N LYS A 225 0.64 -1.60 -1.23
CA LYS A 225 0.34 -0.35 -0.53
C LYS A 225 -0.01 -0.59 0.94
N LEU A 226 -0.77 -1.64 1.25
CA LEU A 226 -1.07 -2.05 2.63
C LEU A 226 0.21 -2.48 3.37
N ASN A 227 1.10 -3.21 2.69
CA ASN A 227 2.40 -3.58 3.25
C ASN A 227 3.28 -2.34 3.53
N VAL A 228 3.24 -1.32 2.67
CA VAL A 228 3.92 -0.03 2.95
C VAL A 228 3.37 0.63 4.22
N ILE A 229 2.05 0.63 4.40
CA ILE A 229 1.43 1.19 5.62
C ILE A 229 1.84 0.39 6.86
N GLN A 230 1.82 -0.94 6.78
CA GLN A 230 2.27 -1.81 7.86
C GLN A 230 3.74 -1.56 8.20
N GLN A 231 4.61 -1.53 7.19
CA GLN A 231 6.04 -1.26 7.34
C GLN A 231 6.28 0.12 7.97
N THR A 232 5.48 1.12 7.62
CA THR A 232 5.52 2.46 8.25
C THR A 232 5.26 2.37 9.76
N PHE A 233 4.30 1.55 10.20
CA PHE A 233 4.05 1.35 11.63
C PHE A 233 5.15 0.60 12.34
N GLU A 234 5.72 -0.42 11.69
CA GLU A 234 6.86 -1.14 12.22
C GLU A 234 8.04 -0.19 12.42
N GLU A 235 8.30 0.70 11.47
CA GLU A 235 9.37 1.71 11.58
C GLU A 235 9.11 2.75 12.65
N ILE A 236 7.86 3.25 12.78
CA ILE A 236 7.47 4.10 13.91
C ILE A 236 7.74 3.39 15.24
N THR A 237 7.37 2.11 15.33
CA THR A 237 7.54 1.32 16.55
C THR A 237 9.02 1.09 16.87
N GLN A 238 9.82 0.73 15.89
CA GLN A 238 11.27 0.54 16.05
C GLN A 238 11.94 1.83 16.52
N GLU A 239 11.60 2.96 15.92
CA GLU A 239 12.18 4.25 16.30
C GLU A 239 11.82 4.62 17.74
N VAL A 240 10.56 4.41 18.16
CA VAL A 240 10.15 4.65 19.55
C VAL A 240 10.81 3.67 20.53
N LEU A 241 10.95 2.40 20.17
CA LEU A 241 11.66 1.41 21.00
C LEU A 241 13.12 1.81 21.22
N THR A 242 13.79 2.34 20.19
CA THR A 242 15.16 2.84 20.33
C THR A 242 15.26 4.07 21.23
N MET A 243 14.23 4.93 21.26
CA MET A 243 14.16 6.11 22.11
C MET A 243 13.84 5.76 23.57
N LEU A 244 12.82 4.94 23.81
CA LEU A 244 12.34 4.60 25.16
C LEU A 244 13.20 3.54 25.86
N GLN A 245 13.90 2.68 25.10
CA GLN A 245 14.65 1.53 25.63
C GLN A 245 13.83 0.58 26.54
N GLU A 246 12.51 0.66 26.47
CA GLU A 246 11.56 -0.15 27.23
C GLU A 246 10.50 -0.74 26.29
N ASP A 247 10.02 -1.94 26.62
CA ASP A 247 8.87 -2.53 25.94
C ASP A 247 7.61 -1.74 26.28
N PHE A 248 6.88 -1.31 25.26
CA PHE A 248 5.60 -0.62 25.42
C PHE A 248 4.56 -1.20 24.46
N LEU A 249 3.29 -0.95 24.76
CA LEU A 249 2.17 -1.35 23.92
C LEU A 249 1.51 -0.11 23.33
N TRP A 250 1.28 -0.11 22.01
CA TRP A 250 0.53 0.96 21.35
C TRP A 250 -0.94 0.94 21.78
N SER A 251 -1.43 2.09 22.21
CA SER A 251 -2.85 2.42 22.09
C SER A 251 -3.08 3.16 20.78
N MET A 252 -4.27 3.05 20.20
CA MET A 252 -4.58 3.82 18.98
C MET A 252 -4.50 5.33 19.23
N ASP A 253 -4.82 5.81 20.43
CA ASP A 253 -4.72 7.22 20.80
C ASP A 253 -3.27 7.72 20.85
N ASP A 254 -2.32 6.82 21.09
CA ASP A 254 -0.89 7.13 21.08
C ASP A 254 -0.29 7.02 19.67
N LEU A 255 -0.60 5.94 18.95
CA LEU A 255 -0.02 5.64 17.65
C LEU A 255 -0.48 6.61 16.56
N PHE A 256 -1.76 6.99 16.61
CA PHE A 256 -2.36 7.74 15.51
C PHE A 256 -1.84 9.18 15.37
N PRO A 257 -1.66 9.98 16.45
CA PRO A 257 -0.98 11.27 16.37
C PRO A 257 0.41 11.19 15.74
N VAL A 258 1.18 10.15 16.08
CA VAL A 258 2.51 9.91 15.51
C VAL A 258 2.42 9.57 14.03
N PHE A 259 1.48 8.70 13.65
CA PHE A 259 1.24 8.38 12.25
C PHE A 259 0.78 9.60 11.44
N LEU A 260 -0.06 10.47 12.01
CA LEU A 260 -0.49 11.70 11.35
C LEU A 260 0.67 12.68 11.13
N TYR A 261 1.61 12.76 12.09
CA TYR A 261 2.85 13.50 11.91
C TYR A 261 3.64 12.96 10.71
N VAL A 262 3.81 11.63 10.62
CA VAL A 262 4.49 10.97 9.49
C VAL A 262 3.78 11.26 8.17
N VAL A 263 2.45 11.17 8.11
CA VAL A 263 1.66 11.51 6.92
C VAL A 263 1.89 12.95 6.47
N LEU A 264 1.86 13.90 7.41
CA LEU A 264 2.09 15.32 7.09
C LEU A 264 3.51 15.55 6.58
N ARG A 265 4.52 14.91 7.19
CA ARG A 265 5.93 15.05 6.79
C ARG A 265 6.28 14.30 5.50
N ALA A 266 5.57 13.21 5.18
CA ALA A 266 5.70 12.49 3.92
C ALA A 266 5.27 13.31 2.70
N ARG A 267 4.36 14.27 2.87
CA ARG A 267 3.92 15.24 1.84
C ARG A 267 3.44 14.57 0.54
N ILE A 268 2.63 13.52 0.68
CA ILE A 268 2.09 12.77 -0.45
C ILE A 268 0.86 13.50 -0.97
N ARG A 269 0.94 14.14 -2.14
CA ARG A 269 -0.14 15.02 -2.65
C ARG A 269 -1.48 14.31 -2.83
N ASN A 270 -1.48 13.17 -3.51
CA ASN A 270 -2.70 12.46 -3.91
C ASN A 270 -2.98 11.25 -2.99
N LEU A 271 -2.70 11.40 -1.69
CA LEU A 271 -2.87 10.30 -0.72
C LEU A 271 -4.33 9.80 -0.69
N GLY A 272 -5.30 10.71 -0.87
CA GLY A 272 -6.72 10.36 -0.95
C GLY A 272 -7.02 9.40 -2.11
N SER A 273 -6.52 9.70 -3.32
CA SER A 273 -6.63 8.81 -4.47
C SER A 273 -6.00 7.44 -4.24
N GLU A 274 -4.86 7.37 -3.56
CA GLU A 274 -4.22 6.08 -3.21
C GLU A 274 -5.08 5.25 -2.27
N VAL A 275 -5.68 5.89 -1.26
CA VAL A 275 -6.61 5.25 -0.32
C VAL A 275 -7.86 4.75 -1.05
N HIS A 276 -8.44 5.54 -1.95
CA HIS A 276 -9.60 5.10 -2.73
C HIS A 276 -9.27 3.94 -3.67
N LEU A 277 -8.08 3.92 -4.27
CA LEU A 277 -7.62 2.79 -5.09
C LEU A 277 -7.50 1.50 -4.26
N ILE A 278 -6.95 1.59 -3.04
CA ILE A 278 -6.90 0.44 -2.13
C ILE A 278 -8.32 -0.03 -1.81
N GLU A 279 -9.22 0.87 -1.45
CA GLU A 279 -10.62 0.53 -1.11
C GLU A 279 -11.35 -0.17 -2.27
N ASP A 280 -11.19 0.32 -3.49
CA ASP A 280 -11.91 -0.21 -4.65
C ASP A 280 -11.35 -1.54 -5.17
N LEU A 281 -10.04 -1.78 -5.03
CA LEU A 281 -9.34 -2.93 -5.62
C LEU A 281 -8.80 -3.94 -4.59
N MET A 282 -8.91 -3.66 -3.29
CA MET A 282 -8.50 -4.59 -2.24
C MET A 282 -9.30 -5.89 -2.33
N ASP A 283 -8.59 -7.00 -2.12
CA ASP A 283 -9.18 -8.32 -2.12
C ASP A 283 -10.16 -8.49 -0.94
N PRO A 284 -11.37 -9.03 -1.14
CA PRO A 284 -12.31 -9.28 -0.04
C PRO A 284 -11.74 -10.13 1.10
N SER A 285 -10.79 -11.03 0.81
CA SER A 285 -10.09 -11.83 1.83
C SER A 285 -9.21 -10.99 2.75
N VAL A 286 -8.55 -9.96 2.19
CA VAL A 286 -7.70 -9.02 2.93
C VAL A 286 -8.55 -7.98 3.66
N GLN A 287 -9.70 -7.58 3.09
CA GLN A 287 -10.61 -6.60 3.67
C GLN A 287 -11.12 -6.99 5.07
N HIS A 288 -11.34 -8.29 5.31
CA HIS A 288 -11.78 -8.80 6.61
C HIS A 288 -10.61 -9.24 7.52
N GLY A 289 -9.39 -9.24 6.99
CA GLY A 289 -8.18 -9.52 7.74
C GLY A 289 -7.70 -8.31 8.55
N GLU A 290 -6.62 -8.52 9.31
CA GLU A 290 -6.01 -7.48 10.13
C GLU A 290 -5.64 -6.22 9.33
N GLN A 291 -5.04 -6.39 8.15
CA GLN A 291 -4.67 -5.28 7.27
C GLN A 291 -5.89 -4.46 6.80
N GLY A 292 -7.02 -5.12 6.50
CA GLY A 292 -8.26 -4.44 6.12
C GLY A 292 -8.91 -3.67 7.26
N ILE A 293 -8.87 -4.22 8.48
CA ILE A 293 -9.34 -3.53 9.70
C ILE A 293 -8.45 -2.32 10.00
N MET A 294 -7.13 -2.51 9.96
CA MET A 294 -6.14 -1.46 10.17
C MET A 294 -6.33 -0.31 9.17
N PHE A 295 -6.47 -0.64 7.88
CA PHE A 295 -6.74 0.32 6.82
C PHE A 295 -8.05 1.09 7.04
N THR A 296 -9.13 0.40 7.38
CA THR A 296 -10.44 1.03 7.61
C THR A 296 -10.41 2.00 8.79
N THR A 297 -9.78 1.59 9.89
CA THR A 297 -9.61 2.43 11.09
C THR A 297 -8.75 3.66 10.78
N LEU A 298 -7.64 3.47 10.06
CA LEU A 298 -6.77 4.56 9.62
C LEU A 298 -7.49 5.55 8.73
N LYS A 299 -8.20 5.07 7.71
CA LYS A 299 -8.93 5.90 6.75
C LYS A 299 -9.91 6.82 7.47
N ASN A 300 -10.77 6.24 8.31
CA ASN A 300 -11.81 6.99 9.01
C ASN A 300 -11.20 8.08 9.89
N ARG A 301 -10.11 7.78 10.59
CA ARG A 301 -9.47 8.72 11.51
C ARG A 301 -8.61 9.76 10.78
N LEU A 302 -7.96 9.39 9.68
CA LEU A 302 -7.16 10.29 8.84
C LEU A 302 -8.04 11.41 8.27
N TRP A 303 -9.15 11.03 7.65
CA TRP A 303 -10.10 11.99 7.11
C TRP A 303 -10.80 12.81 8.20
N PHE A 304 -11.17 12.19 9.33
CA PHE A 304 -11.77 12.91 10.44
C PHE A 304 -10.86 14.03 10.97
N ILE A 305 -9.59 13.73 11.27
CA ILE A 305 -8.67 14.73 11.84
C ILE A 305 -8.21 15.75 10.80
N LEU A 306 -8.01 15.35 9.53
CA LEU A 306 -7.74 16.34 8.47
C LEU A 306 -8.92 17.28 8.28
N PHE A 307 -10.15 16.76 8.36
CA PHE A 307 -11.36 17.56 8.26
C PHE A 307 -11.56 18.47 9.49
N GLU A 308 -11.30 17.99 10.71
CA GLU A 308 -11.32 18.85 11.92
C GLU A 308 -10.21 19.90 11.90
N ALA A 309 -8.97 19.55 11.52
CA ALA A 309 -7.88 20.51 11.37
C ALA A 309 -8.17 21.56 10.28
N VAL A 310 -9.00 21.22 9.29
CA VAL A 310 -9.54 22.15 8.29
C VAL A 310 -10.69 22.98 8.87
N ILE A 311 -11.57 22.43 9.71
CA ILE A 311 -12.64 23.18 10.39
C ILE A 311 -12.07 24.17 11.39
N ASP A 312 -11.11 23.77 12.23
CA ASP A 312 -10.40 24.66 13.15
C ASP A 312 -9.64 25.76 12.39
N PHE A 313 -9.19 25.45 11.17
CA PHE A 313 -8.62 26.44 10.26
C PHE A 313 -9.65 27.43 9.69
N VAL A 314 -10.85 26.98 9.34
CA VAL A 314 -11.94 27.88 8.90
C VAL A 314 -12.49 28.70 10.08
N GLY A 315 -12.55 28.11 11.27
CA GLY A 315 -12.98 28.79 12.51
C GLY A 315 -12.02 29.89 12.96
N THR A 316 -10.71 29.74 12.69
CA THR A 316 -9.69 30.76 12.95
C THR A 316 -9.58 31.82 11.85
N LEU A 317 -10.35 31.68 10.76
CA LEU A 317 -10.47 32.65 9.66
C LEU A 317 -11.79 33.46 9.67
N SER A 318 -12.64 33.30 10.69
CA SER A 318 -13.73 34.25 10.92
C SER A 318 -13.22 35.40 11.81
N PRO A 319 -13.23 36.66 11.35
CA PRO A 319 -12.82 37.81 12.15
C PRO A 319 -13.72 38.06 13.37
#